data_AF-A0A6J4VSK0-F1
#
_entry.id   AF-A0A6J4VSK0-F1
#
_cell.length_a   1.000
_cell.length_b   1.000
_cell.length_c   1.000
_cell.angle_alpha   90.00
_cell.angle_beta   90.00
_cell.angle_gamma   90.00
#
_symmetry.space_group_name_H-M   'P 1'
#
loop_
_entity.id
_entity.type
_entity.pdbx_description
1 polymer ?
#
loop_
_entity_poly.entity_id
_entity_poly.type
_entity_poly.pdbx_seq_one_letter_code
_entity_poly.pdbx_strand_id
1 'polypeptide(L)'
;MPPAAPRSPRPTPAARPEPGAWRGAGSGHADPFAVDPIRRSAALVAVAAAALLAPLVVDGGDAAAATLAGGSLGLVGLALGLPVLALSLLEAGWDRLRRRLDPEVDLLDVPPRLARLLRRHGYASIALVERTPDPALLLLPNLDPRALREVRRAIARWRYERWQAAGFP
;
A
#
# COMPACT_ATOMS: atom_id res chain seq x y z
N MET A 1 5.40 -60.22 -13.59
CA MET A 1 5.75 -58.86 -13.15
C MET A 1 5.32 -57.88 -14.24
N PRO A 2 4.31 -57.03 -14.00
CA PRO A 2 3.90 -56.01 -14.97
C PRO A 2 4.86 -54.79 -14.92
N PRO A 3 5.12 -54.12 -16.06
CA PRO A 3 5.98 -52.94 -16.13
C PRO A 3 5.31 -51.71 -15.50
N ALA A 4 6.12 -50.91 -14.79
CA ALA A 4 5.70 -49.72 -14.07
C ALA A 4 5.21 -48.62 -15.03
N ALA A 5 4.04 -48.04 -14.74
CA ALA A 5 3.46 -46.94 -15.51
C ALA A 5 4.31 -45.65 -15.38
N PRO A 6 4.42 -44.84 -16.44
CA PRO A 6 5.16 -43.58 -16.42
C PRO A 6 4.46 -42.55 -15.51
N ARG A 7 5.23 -41.94 -14.61
CA ARG A 7 4.75 -40.89 -13.70
C ARG A 7 4.45 -39.62 -14.49
N SER A 8 3.23 -39.10 -14.35
CA SER A 8 2.83 -37.81 -14.92
C SER A 8 3.71 -36.66 -14.36
N PRO A 9 4.10 -35.68 -15.18
CA PRO A 9 4.85 -34.52 -14.74
C PRO A 9 4.01 -33.69 -13.74
N ARG A 10 4.65 -33.26 -12.65
CA ARG A 10 4.01 -32.38 -11.65
C ARG A 10 3.58 -31.07 -12.32
N PRO A 11 2.37 -30.56 -12.06
CA PRO A 11 1.99 -29.23 -12.50
C PRO A 11 2.92 -28.20 -11.85
N THR A 12 3.54 -27.38 -12.70
CA THR A 12 4.31 -26.20 -12.31
C THR A 12 3.42 -25.31 -11.43
N PRO A 13 3.90 -24.82 -10.26
CA PRO A 13 3.11 -23.92 -9.45
C PRO A 13 2.80 -22.67 -10.27
N ALA A 14 1.51 -22.47 -10.55
CA ALA A 14 1.02 -21.25 -11.18
C ALA A 14 1.55 -20.06 -10.37
N ALA A 15 2.19 -19.12 -11.07
CA ALA A 15 2.72 -17.90 -10.49
C ALA A 15 1.64 -17.26 -9.62
N ARG A 16 1.99 -16.94 -8.37
CA ARG A 16 1.10 -16.22 -7.46
C ARG A 16 0.69 -14.91 -8.14
N PRO A 17 -0.60 -14.57 -8.20
CA PRO A 17 -1.00 -13.24 -8.60
C PRO A 17 -0.45 -12.25 -7.58
N GLU A 18 0.29 -11.26 -8.08
CA GLU A 18 0.80 -10.12 -7.30
C GLU A 18 -0.38 -9.43 -6.59
N PRO A 19 -0.30 -9.19 -5.26
CA PRO A 19 -1.32 -8.46 -4.54
C PRO A 19 -1.22 -6.97 -4.90
N GLY A 20 -1.96 -6.55 -5.92
CA GLY A 20 -1.99 -5.16 -6.36
C GLY A 20 -2.85 -4.87 -7.60
N ALA A 21 -3.31 -5.90 -8.32
CA ALA A 21 -4.15 -5.72 -9.51
C ALA A 21 -5.61 -5.40 -9.14
N TRP A 22 -5.85 -4.16 -8.68
CA TRP A 22 -7.17 -3.55 -8.80
C TRP A 22 -7.49 -3.41 -10.29
N ARG A 23 -8.28 -4.35 -10.81
CA ARG A 23 -8.87 -4.24 -12.15
C ARG A 23 -9.93 -3.14 -12.13
N GLY A 24 -9.51 -1.92 -12.38
CA GLY A 24 -10.39 -0.91 -12.96
C GLY A 24 -10.79 -1.39 -14.35
N ALA A 25 -12.08 -1.68 -14.53
CA ALA A 25 -12.65 -1.94 -15.84
C ALA A 25 -12.77 -0.61 -16.60
N GLY A 26 -12.17 -0.50 -17.80
CA GLY A 26 -12.54 0.54 -18.77
C GLY A 26 -11.37 1.13 -19.55
N SER A 27 -11.31 0.76 -20.84
CA SER A 27 -10.40 1.25 -21.91
C SER A 27 -8.93 0.81 -21.81
N GLY A 28 -8.41 0.22 -22.90
CA GLY A 28 -7.03 -0.26 -23.00
C GLY A 28 -5.95 0.83 -23.04
N HIS A 29 -6.23 2.01 -22.49
CA HIS A 29 -5.22 3.03 -22.21
C HIS A 29 -4.70 2.78 -20.80
N ALA A 30 -3.47 2.27 -20.71
CA ALA A 30 -2.79 2.14 -19.42
C ALA A 30 -2.62 3.56 -18.83
N ASP A 31 -3.35 3.85 -17.75
CA ASP A 31 -3.21 5.11 -17.02
C ASP A 31 -1.72 5.30 -16.63
N PRO A 32 -1.04 6.33 -17.17
CA PRO A 32 0.36 6.55 -16.89
C PRO A 32 0.62 6.92 -15.43
N PHE A 33 -0.38 7.19 -14.59
CA PHE A 33 -0.18 7.45 -13.16
C PHE A 33 -0.39 6.21 -12.29
N ALA A 34 -0.91 5.10 -12.82
CA ALA A 34 -1.25 3.91 -12.01
C ALA A 34 -0.05 3.13 -11.45
N VAL A 35 1.14 3.24 -12.05
CA VAL A 35 2.31 2.42 -11.66
C VAL A 35 3.21 3.12 -10.64
N ASP A 36 3.16 4.46 -10.53
CA ASP A 36 3.99 5.26 -9.61
C ASP A 36 3.46 6.72 -9.53
N PRO A 37 2.26 6.94 -8.96
CA PRO A 37 1.57 8.22 -9.08
C PRO A 37 2.35 9.37 -8.43
N ILE A 38 3.00 9.13 -7.28
CA ILE A 38 3.80 10.15 -6.57
C ILE A 38 5.03 10.56 -7.37
N ARG A 39 5.84 9.60 -7.85
CA ARG A 39 7.08 9.93 -8.59
C ARG A 39 6.76 10.63 -9.90
N ARG A 40 5.73 10.17 -10.63
CA ARG A 40 5.35 10.73 -11.92
C ARG A 40 4.69 12.11 -11.80
N SER A 41 3.81 12.31 -10.83
CA SER A 41 3.22 13.63 -10.57
C SER A 41 4.23 14.62 -10.01
N ALA A 42 5.17 14.20 -9.14
CA ALA A 42 6.27 15.04 -8.68
C ALA A 42 7.19 15.47 -9.82
N ALA A 43 7.52 14.56 -10.74
CA ALA A 43 8.32 14.88 -11.92
C ALA A 43 7.58 15.87 -12.85
N LEU A 44 6.28 15.69 -13.07
CA LEU A 44 5.46 16.62 -13.86
C LEU A 44 5.45 18.02 -13.23
N VAL A 45 5.22 18.11 -11.91
CA VAL A 45 5.24 19.38 -11.16
C VAL A 45 6.62 20.03 -11.24
N ALA A 46 7.71 19.26 -11.13
CA ALA A 46 9.07 19.79 -11.22
C ALA A 46 9.37 20.35 -12.62
N VAL A 47 8.99 19.64 -13.68
CA VAL A 47 9.16 20.10 -15.07
C VAL A 47 8.30 21.34 -15.33
N ALA A 48 7.06 21.36 -14.84
CA ALA A 48 6.16 22.50 -14.97
C ALA A 48 6.68 23.74 -14.23
N ALA A 49 7.21 23.57 -13.01
CA ALA A 49 7.86 24.64 -12.26
C ALA A 49 9.12 25.15 -12.97
N ALA A 50 9.94 24.23 -13.51
CA ALA A 50 11.12 24.61 -14.29
C ALA A 50 10.74 25.41 -15.55
N ALA A 51 9.70 25.01 -16.28
CA ALA A 51 9.19 25.73 -17.45
C ALA A 51 8.65 27.13 -17.09
N LEU A 52 8.08 27.28 -15.90
CA LEU A 52 7.54 28.54 -15.40
C LEU A 52 8.64 29.50 -14.92
N LEU A 53 9.75 28.96 -14.39
CA LEU A 53 10.91 29.72 -13.94
C LEU A 53 11.96 29.96 -15.03
N ALA A 54 11.95 29.17 -16.11
CA ALA A 54 12.88 29.30 -17.23
C ALA A 54 12.98 30.72 -17.83
N PRO A 55 11.90 31.51 -17.94
CA PRO A 55 12.01 32.87 -18.47
C PRO A 55 12.80 33.84 -17.56
N LEU A 56 12.95 33.53 -16.26
CA LEU A 56 13.71 34.38 -15.33
C LEU A 56 15.23 34.35 -15.57
N VAL A 57 15.71 33.39 -16.35
CA VAL A 57 17.13 33.22 -16.68
C VAL A 57 17.45 33.52 -18.15
N VAL A 58 16.43 33.94 -18.93
CA VAL A 58 16.59 34.29 -20.35
C VAL A 58 16.47 35.82 -20.49
N ASP A 59 17.58 36.48 -20.81
CA ASP A 59 17.59 37.91 -21.16
C ASP A 59 17.47 38.11 -22.68
N GLY A 60 16.72 39.14 -23.09
CA GLY A 60 16.66 39.59 -24.49
C GLY A 60 15.24 39.68 -25.09
N GLY A 61 15.17 39.99 -26.40
CA GLY A 61 13.91 40.21 -27.13
C GLY A 61 12.97 39.00 -27.17
N ASP A 62 13.51 37.80 -26.99
CA ASP A 62 12.76 36.55 -26.99
C ASP A 62 12.15 36.21 -25.62
N ALA A 63 12.47 36.96 -24.56
CA ALA A 63 11.98 36.74 -23.20
C ALA A 63 10.45 36.80 -23.11
N ALA A 64 9.80 37.67 -23.90
CA ALA A 64 8.34 37.78 -23.95
C ALA A 64 7.68 36.51 -24.51
N ALA A 65 8.26 35.95 -25.59
CA ALA A 65 7.76 34.72 -26.20
C ALA A 65 8.01 33.50 -25.29
N ALA A 66 9.20 33.42 -24.68
CA ALA A 66 9.54 32.38 -23.71
C ALA A 66 8.63 32.42 -22.46
N THR A 67 8.28 33.61 -21.98
CA THR A 67 7.37 33.79 -20.84
C THR A 67 5.95 33.31 -21.16
N LEU A 68 5.43 33.66 -22.33
CA LEU A 68 4.08 33.25 -22.75
C LEU A 68 4.00 31.73 -22.99
N ALA A 69 4.97 31.15 -23.69
CA ALA A 69 4.97 29.72 -23.99
C ALA A 69 5.29 28.87 -22.75
N GLY A 70 6.36 29.20 -22.02
CA GLY A 70 6.78 28.48 -20.82
C GLY A 70 5.81 28.67 -19.65
N GLY A 71 5.29 29.88 -19.46
CA GLY A 71 4.34 30.20 -18.39
C GLY A 71 2.99 29.48 -18.56
N SER A 72 2.45 29.41 -19.78
CA SER A 72 1.19 28.70 -20.05
C SER A 72 1.33 27.18 -19.91
N LEU A 73 2.40 26.58 -20.45
CA LEU A 73 2.71 25.15 -20.28
C LEU A 73 2.96 24.80 -18.80
N GLY A 74 3.70 25.64 -18.08
CA GLY A 74 3.95 25.48 -16.65
C GLY A 74 2.67 25.57 -15.83
N LEU A 75 1.80 26.55 -16.11
CA LEU A 75 0.52 26.70 -15.44
C LEU A 75 -0.39 25.49 -15.66
N VAL A 76 -0.52 25.01 -16.89
CA VAL A 76 -1.32 23.81 -17.21
C VAL A 76 -0.74 22.58 -16.52
N GLY A 77 0.58 22.39 -16.57
CA GLY A 77 1.27 21.29 -15.91
C GLY A 77 1.09 21.29 -14.39
N LEU A 78 1.15 22.46 -13.74
CA LEU A 78 0.87 22.59 -12.31
C LEU A 78 -0.60 22.38 -11.97
N ALA A 79 -1.51 22.95 -12.77
CA ALA A 79 -2.96 22.82 -12.55
C ALA A 79 -3.42 21.36 -12.61
N LEU A 80 -2.82 20.54 -13.47
CA LEU A 80 -3.10 19.11 -13.57
C LEU A 80 -2.28 18.28 -12.58
N GLY A 81 -1.00 18.62 -12.37
CA GLY A 81 -0.06 17.85 -11.56
C GLY A 81 -0.28 17.97 -10.05
N LEU A 82 -0.56 19.18 -9.55
CA LEU A 82 -0.77 19.44 -8.13
C LEU A 82 -1.91 18.64 -7.51
N PRO A 83 -3.14 18.57 -8.09
CA PRO A 83 -4.21 17.79 -7.48
C PRO A 83 -3.90 16.29 -7.47
N VAL A 84 -3.28 15.76 -8.53
CA VAL A 84 -2.86 14.35 -8.57
C VAL A 84 -1.79 14.08 -7.51
N LEU A 85 -0.78 14.94 -7.40
CA LEU A 85 0.27 14.82 -6.39
C LEU A 85 -0.31 14.93 -4.96
N ALA A 86 -1.20 15.89 -4.74
CA ALA A 86 -1.86 16.09 -3.45
C ALA A 86 -2.68 14.86 -3.04
N LEU A 87 -3.51 14.32 -3.95
CA LEU A 87 -4.28 13.11 -3.69
C LEU A 87 -3.37 11.92 -3.41
N SER A 88 -2.31 11.74 -4.21
CA SER A 88 -1.36 10.63 -4.04
C SER A 88 -0.61 10.71 -2.71
N LEU A 89 -0.21 11.91 -2.31
CA LEU A 89 0.44 12.15 -1.01
C LEU A 89 -0.54 11.96 0.15
N LEU A 90 -1.79 12.36 -0.01
CA LEU A 90 -2.84 12.13 0.99
C LEU A 90 -3.11 10.64 1.16
N GLU A 91 -3.21 9.86 0.08
CA GLU A 91 -3.42 8.42 0.15
C GLU A 91 -2.22 7.70 0.76
N ALA A 92 -1.00 8.02 0.33
CA ALA A 92 0.22 7.48 0.94
C ALA A 92 0.37 7.88 2.41
N GLY A 93 0.02 9.13 2.74
CA GLY A 93 -0.01 9.65 4.10
C GLY A 93 -1.06 8.94 4.96
N TRP A 94 -2.25 8.72 4.40
CA TRP A 94 -3.34 7.99 5.03
C TRP A 94 -2.98 6.53 5.28
N ASP A 95 -2.39 5.85 4.30
CA ASP A 95 -1.90 4.47 4.47
C ASP A 95 -0.82 4.38 5.54
N ARG A 96 0.12 5.33 5.56
CA ARG A 96 1.17 5.39 6.59
C ARG A 96 0.58 5.67 7.96
N LEU A 97 -0.40 6.56 8.05
CA LEU A 97 -1.12 6.85 9.29
C LEU A 97 -1.94 5.63 9.74
N ARG A 98 -2.65 4.97 8.82
CA ARG A 98 -3.44 3.77 9.07
C ARG A 98 -2.58 2.63 9.57
N ARG A 99 -1.41 2.38 8.97
CA ARG A 99 -0.45 1.36 9.48
C ARG A 99 0.09 1.69 10.86
N ARG A 100 0.15 2.97 11.24
CA ARG A 100 0.54 3.40 12.60
C ARG A 100 -0.60 3.27 13.61
N LEU A 101 -1.83 3.58 13.21
CA LEU A 101 -3.00 3.56 14.09
C LEU A 101 -3.60 2.16 14.24
N ASP A 102 -3.59 1.37 13.16
CA ASP A 102 -4.25 0.07 13.06
C ASP A 102 -3.25 -0.97 12.51
N PRO A 103 -2.27 -1.40 13.34
CA PRO A 103 -1.25 -2.35 12.92
C PRO A 103 -1.89 -3.69 12.55
N GLU A 104 -1.44 -4.26 11.44
CA GLU A 104 -1.99 -5.50 10.89
C GLU A 104 -1.64 -6.71 11.75
N VAL A 105 -2.51 -7.72 11.72
CA VAL A 105 -2.30 -9.00 12.42
C VAL A 105 -1.04 -9.73 11.93
N ASP A 106 -0.56 -9.44 10.71
CA ASP A 106 0.68 -10.01 10.17
C ASP A 106 1.94 -9.55 10.93
N LEU A 107 1.85 -8.49 11.73
CA LEU A 107 2.93 -8.05 12.63
C LEU A 107 2.96 -8.85 13.95
N LEU A 108 1.92 -9.64 14.25
CA LEU A 108 1.95 -10.54 15.39
C LEU A 108 2.82 -11.75 15.07
N ASP A 109 3.69 -12.11 16.00
CA ASP A 109 4.47 -13.35 15.97
C ASP A 109 3.56 -14.56 16.28
N VAL A 110 2.67 -14.86 15.33
CA VAL A 110 1.72 -15.99 15.33
C VAL A 110 1.93 -16.87 14.10
N PRO A 111 1.51 -18.15 14.14
CA PRO A 111 1.61 -19.03 12.98
C PRO A 111 0.93 -18.41 11.73
N PRO A 112 1.52 -18.49 10.52
CA PRO A 112 0.98 -17.85 9.31
C PRO A 112 -0.39 -18.40 8.89
N ARG A 113 -0.74 -19.61 9.35
CA ARG A 113 -2.10 -20.17 9.20
C ARG A 113 -3.13 -19.36 9.99
N LEU A 114 -2.78 -18.95 11.21
CA LEU A 114 -3.65 -18.26 12.15
C LEU A 114 -3.87 -16.80 11.74
N ALA A 115 -2.80 -16.11 11.32
CA ALA A 115 -2.89 -14.77 10.75
C ALA A 115 -3.83 -14.72 9.51
N ARG A 116 -3.68 -15.69 8.59
CA ARG A 116 -4.57 -15.82 7.43
C ARG A 116 -6.02 -16.12 7.81
N LEU A 117 -6.25 -16.94 8.83
CA LEU A 117 -7.58 -17.26 9.33
C LEU A 117 -8.27 -16.01 9.90
N LEU A 118 -7.56 -15.24 10.72
CA LEU A 118 -8.05 -13.97 11.27
C LEU A 118 -8.38 -12.97 10.16
N ARG A 119 -7.44 -12.75 9.22
CA ARG A 119 -7.64 -11.86 8.07
C ARG A 119 -8.83 -12.27 7.20
N ARG A 120 -9.00 -13.56 6.92
CA ARG A 120 -10.10 -14.07 6.09
C ARG A 120 -11.48 -13.76 6.67
N HIS A 121 -11.57 -13.65 8.00
CA HIS A 121 -12.82 -13.35 8.69
C HIS A 121 -12.94 -11.87 9.08
N GLY A 122 -12.13 -10.99 8.48
CA GLY A 122 -12.22 -9.54 8.68
C GLY A 122 -11.41 -9.02 9.87
N TYR A 123 -10.73 -9.89 10.63
CA TYR A 123 -9.83 -9.48 11.72
C TYR A 123 -8.46 -9.10 11.15
N ALA A 124 -8.42 -8.00 10.41
CA ALA A 124 -7.22 -7.54 9.72
C ALA A 124 -6.23 -6.82 10.66
N SER A 125 -6.69 -6.28 11.79
CA SER A 125 -5.86 -5.50 12.69
C SER A 125 -5.79 -6.04 14.12
N ILE A 126 -4.66 -5.75 14.78
CA ILE A 126 -4.40 -6.15 16.17
C ILE A 126 -5.44 -5.54 17.11
N ALA A 127 -5.80 -4.27 16.91
CA ALA A 127 -6.78 -3.58 17.76
C ALA A 127 -8.18 -4.20 17.65
N LEU A 128 -8.58 -4.63 16.45
CA LEU A 128 -9.86 -5.29 16.25
C LEU A 128 -9.91 -6.66 16.95
N VAL A 129 -8.83 -7.45 16.85
CA VAL A 129 -8.71 -8.73 17.58
C VAL A 129 -8.69 -8.49 19.09
N GLU A 130 -7.97 -7.48 19.56
CA GLU A 130 -7.86 -7.13 20.98
C GLU A 130 -9.24 -6.79 21.58
N ARG A 131 -10.03 -5.96 20.88
CA ARG A 131 -11.38 -5.54 21.33
C ARG A 131 -12.45 -6.62 21.20
N THR A 132 -12.25 -7.62 20.34
CA THR A 132 -13.24 -8.68 20.13
C THR A 132 -13.24 -9.63 21.33
N PRO A 133 -14.38 -9.99 21.92
CA PRO A 133 -14.43 -10.92 23.04
C PRO A 133 -14.05 -12.34 22.59
N ASP A 134 -13.34 -13.07 23.46
CA ASP A 134 -12.95 -14.48 23.24
C ASP A 134 -14.07 -15.40 22.73
N PRO A 135 -15.30 -15.38 23.29
CA PRO A 135 -16.38 -16.22 22.77
C PRO A 135 -16.73 -15.91 21.31
N ALA A 136 -16.66 -14.65 20.87
CA ALA A 136 -16.90 -14.29 19.48
C ALA A 136 -15.77 -14.79 18.56
N LEU A 137 -14.53 -14.78 19.03
CA LEU A 137 -13.40 -15.34 18.28
C LEU A 137 -13.50 -16.88 18.17
N LEU A 138 -14.00 -17.55 19.20
CA LEU A 138 -14.20 -19.01 19.16
C LEU A 138 -15.31 -19.45 18.21
N LEU A 139 -16.14 -18.52 17.68
CA LEU A 139 -17.09 -18.82 16.61
C LEU A 139 -16.40 -18.96 15.24
N LEU A 140 -15.14 -18.55 15.10
CA LEU A 140 -14.44 -18.70 13.83
C LEU A 140 -14.20 -20.18 13.49
N PRO A 141 -14.52 -20.62 12.27
CA PRO A 141 -14.29 -22.00 11.86
C PRO A 141 -12.78 -22.31 11.84
N ASN A 142 -12.38 -23.37 12.56
CA ASN A 142 -10.99 -23.80 12.76
C ASN A 142 -10.14 -22.94 13.72
N LEU A 143 -10.77 -22.12 14.57
CA LEU A 143 -10.08 -21.51 15.71
C LEU A 143 -10.32 -22.35 16.97
N ASP A 144 -9.25 -22.91 17.53
CA ASP A 144 -9.29 -23.66 18.77
C ASP A 144 -8.88 -22.79 19.98
N PRO A 145 -9.31 -23.14 21.21
CA PRO A 145 -8.96 -22.38 22.42
C PRO A 145 -7.46 -22.24 22.66
N ARG A 146 -6.65 -23.19 22.16
CA ARG A 146 -5.19 -23.10 22.25
C ARG A 146 -4.63 -22.04 21.31
N ALA A 147 -5.05 -22.02 20.03
CA ALA A 147 -4.65 -20.96 19.12
C ALA A 147 -5.12 -19.58 19.61
N LEU A 148 -6.32 -19.48 20.18
CA LEU A 148 -6.78 -18.20 20.75
C LEU A 148 -5.84 -17.70 21.86
N ARG A 149 -5.41 -18.57 22.77
CA ARG A 149 -4.42 -18.20 23.80
C ARG A 149 -3.09 -17.77 23.18
N GLU A 150 -2.64 -18.42 22.11
CA GLU A 150 -1.43 -18.03 21.39
C GLU A 150 -1.58 -16.62 20.77
N VAL A 151 -2.73 -16.31 20.16
CA VAL A 151 -3.04 -14.96 19.68
C VAL A 151 -2.99 -13.94 20.81
N ARG A 152 -3.68 -14.22 21.93
CA ARG A 152 -3.71 -13.30 23.09
C ARG A 152 -2.32 -13.08 23.67
N ARG A 153 -1.50 -14.12 23.76
CA ARG A 153 -0.09 -14.01 24.18
C ARG A 153 0.74 -13.18 23.20
N ALA A 154 0.56 -13.38 21.89
CA ALA A 154 1.26 -12.58 20.89
C ALA A 154 0.88 -11.09 20.97
N ILE A 155 -0.39 -10.77 21.18
CA ILE A 155 -0.86 -9.39 21.36
C ILE A 155 -0.23 -8.77 22.61
N ALA A 156 -0.20 -9.51 23.73
CA ALA A 156 0.42 -9.04 24.96
C ALA A 156 1.93 -8.76 24.79
N ARG A 157 2.66 -9.66 24.11
CA ARG A 157 4.08 -9.48 23.78
C ARG A 157 4.30 -8.24 22.93
N TRP A 158 3.56 -8.11 21.84
CA TRP A 158 3.65 -6.96 20.95
C TRP A 158 3.37 -5.63 21.66
N ARG A 159 2.37 -5.58 22.54
CA ARG A 159 2.06 -4.39 23.34
C ARG A 159 3.22 -4.04 24.28
N TYR A 160 3.82 -5.04 24.90
CA TYR A 160 4.96 -4.86 25.79
C TYR A 160 6.18 -4.34 25.04
N GLU A 161 6.51 -4.90 23.87
CA GLU A 161 7.59 -4.41 23.00
C GLU A 161 7.37 -2.96 22.58
N ARG A 162 6.14 -2.59 22.21
CA ARG A 162 5.80 -1.19 21.89
C ARG A 162 5.95 -0.27 23.09
N TRP A 163 5.56 -0.72 24.27
CA TRP A 163 5.68 0.06 25.49
C TRP A 163 7.16 0.26 25.90
N GLN A 164 8.00 -0.78 25.75
CA GLN A 164 9.45 -0.65 25.94
C GLN A 164 10.07 0.31 24.92
N ALA A 165 9.68 0.20 23.64
CA ALA A 165 10.20 1.05 22.56
C ALA A 165 9.81 2.53 22.73
N ALA A 166 8.71 2.83 23.42
CA ALA A 166 8.29 4.20 23.69
C ALA A 166 9.20 4.91 24.72
N GLY A 167 10.11 4.19 25.38
CA GLY A 167 10.83 4.68 26.55
C GLY A 167 9.87 4.77 27.72
N PHE A 168 10.16 4.05 28.80
CA PHE A 168 9.37 4.12 30.03
C PHE A 168 9.14 5.60 30.39
N PRO A 169 7.88 6.07 30.50
CA PRO A 169 7.63 7.42 31.00
C PRO A 169 8.13 7.58 32.43
#